data_AF-A0A645CAX8-F1
#
_entry.id   AF-A0A645CAX8-F1
#
_cell.length_a   1.000
_cell.length_b   1.000
_cell.length_c   1.000
_cell.angle_alpha   90.00
_cell.angle_beta   90.00
_cell.angle_gamma   90.00
#
_symmetry.space_group_name_H-M   'P 1'
#
loop_
_entity.id
_entity.type
_entity.pdbx_description
1 polymer ?
#
loop_
_entity_poly.entity_id
_entity_poly.type
_entity_poly.pdbx_seq_one_letter_code
_entity_poly.pdbx_strand_id
1 'polypeptide(L)'
;MPGSADHPSRPLVSWRQHLSCLYAYNIRHFIKLGYRGDPRVQKAVDLMLSTARPDGGYLCDIHEKPSRRPPKSCIRGSAKALLAFSEQPEYRDHVRYRQLIDYFMNRHGIFKSRDHTRLVNDDMKRSSFPITWRTNLGNTLRAWQDGLWQG
;
A
#
# COMPACT_ATOMS: atom_id res chain seq x y z
N MET A 1 -9.99 9.15 37.56
CA MET A 1 -10.52 8.58 36.31
C MET A 1 -9.47 8.81 35.23
N PRO A 2 -8.76 7.77 34.74
CA PRO A 2 -7.64 7.95 33.83
C PRO A 2 -8.13 8.26 32.40
N GLY A 3 -7.37 9.11 31.72
CA GLY A 3 -7.74 9.83 30.50
C GLY A 3 -7.97 8.96 29.28
N SER A 4 -9.01 9.32 28.53
CA SER A 4 -9.19 8.90 27.15
C SER A 4 -8.01 9.39 26.33
N ALA A 5 -7.20 8.46 25.84
CA ALA A 5 -6.11 8.74 24.92
C ALA A 5 -6.65 9.57 23.75
N ASP A 6 -6.19 10.82 23.71
CA ASP A 6 -6.43 11.80 22.67
C ASP A 6 -5.87 11.22 21.37
N HIS A 7 -6.75 10.67 20.54
CA HIS A 7 -6.37 10.33 19.18
C HIS A 7 -6.25 11.67 18.46
N PRO A 8 -5.05 12.10 18.02
CA PRO A 8 -4.92 13.40 17.40
C PRO A 8 -5.85 13.45 16.20
N SER A 9 -6.87 14.30 16.30
CA SER A 9 -7.80 14.61 15.24
C SER A 9 -6.98 15.20 14.10
N ARG A 10 -6.57 14.33 13.17
CA ARG A 10 -5.86 14.73 11.96
C ARG A 10 -6.72 15.82 11.30
N PRO A 11 -6.19 17.04 11.10
CA PRO A 11 -7.01 18.14 10.63
C PRO A 11 -7.66 17.74 9.30
N LEU A 12 -8.99 17.85 9.24
CA LEU A 12 -9.80 17.51 8.07
C LEU A 12 -9.64 18.57 6.96
N VAL A 13 -8.42 18.96 6.57
CA VAL A 13 -8.24 19.77 5.35
C VAL A 13 -6.86 19.57 4.74
N SER A 14 -6.76 18.78 3.67
CA SER A 14 -5.70 18.96 2.67
C SER A 14 -6.21 18.42 1.34
N TRP A 15 -6.02 19.18 0.26
CA TRP A 15 -6.29 18.74 -1.12
C TRP A 15 -5.52 17.47 -1.53
N ARG A 16 -4.64 16.94 -0.66
CA ARG A 16 -3.95 15.66 -0.80
C ARG A 16 -4.74 14.57 -0.07
N GLN A 17 -5.91 14.22 -0.59
CA GLN A 17 -6.53 12.95 -0.20
C GLN A 17 -5.54 11.84 -0.58
N HIS A 18 -5.02 11.10 0.40
CA HIS A 18 -4.14 9.98 0.12
C HIS A 18 -4.98 8.86 -0.50
N LEU A 19 -4.86 8.75 -1.83
CA LEU A 19 -5.52 7.74 -2.65
C LEU A 19 -4.49 6.67 -3.03
N SER A 20 -4.18 5.76 -2.10
CA SER A 20 -3.03 4.83 -2.20
C SER A 20 -2.93 4.09 -3.53
N CYS A 21 -4.07 3.63 -4.06
CA CYS A 21 -4.11 2.92 -5.34
C CYS A 21 -3.68 3.81 -6.52
N LEU A 22 -4.12 5.07 -6.54
CA LEU A 22 -3.85 6.02 -7.60
C LEU A 22 -2.41 6.53 -7.52
N TYR A 23 -1.98 6.96 -6.33
CA TYR A 23 -0.62 7.43 -6.09
C TYR A 23 0.41 6.37 -6.44
N ALA A 24 0.26 5.15 -5.92
CA ALA A 24 1.21 4.07 -6.20
C ALA A 24 1.29 3.73 -7.70
N TYR A 25 0.16 3.72 -8.41
CA TYR A 25 0.21 3.51 -9.85
C TYR A 25 0.89 4.64 -10.59
N ASN A 26 0.56 5.89 -10.26
CA ASN A 26 1.16 7.05 -10.92
C ASN A 26 2.67 7.06 -10.68
N ILE A 27 3.12 6.86 -9.44
CA ILE A 27 4.54 6.74 -9.09
C ILE A 27 5.20 5.69 -9.98
N ARG A 28 4.68 4.46 -10.00
CA ARG A 28 5.26 3.37 -10.80
C ARG A 28 5.34 3.71 -12.28
N HIS A 29 4.26 4.20 -12.88
CA HIS A 29 4.23 4.48 -14.31
C HIS A 29 5.13 5.65 -14.68
N PHE A 30 5.11 6.74 -13.90
CA PHE A 30 5.96 7.89 -14.17
C PHE A 30 7.44 7.56 -14.01
N ILE A 31 7.82 6.74 -13.03
CA ILE A 31 9.19 6.23 -12.91
C ILE A 31 9.58 5.43 -14.16
N LYS A 32 8.71 4.52 -14.61
CA LYS A 32 8.96 3.73 -15.84
C LYS A 32 9.06 4.56 -17.11
N LEU A 33 8.38 5.72 -17.14
CA LEU A 33 8.44 6.67 -18.25
C LEU A 33 9.63 7.65 -18.16
N GLY A 34 10.51 7.49 -17.16
CA GLY A 34 11.72 8.32 -17.02
C GLY A 34 11.55 9.57 -16.14
N TYR A 35 10.38 9.79 -15.52
CA TYR A 35 10.10 10.95 -14.67
C TYR A 35 10.52 10.74 -13.21
N ARG A 36 11.51 9.88 -12.93
CA ARG A 36 11.96 9.60 -11.55
C ARG A 36 12.39 10.89 -10.84
N GLY A 37 13.10 11.79 -11.51
CA GLY A 37 13.56 13.06 -10.92
C GLY A 37 12.50 14.17 -10.85
N ASP A 38 11.27 13.96 -11.33
CA ASP A 38 10.25 15.01 -11.33
C ASP A 38 9.82 15.34 -9.88
N PRO A 39 9.88 16.62 -9.45
CA PRO A 39 9.53 17.02 -8.08
C PRO A 39 8.10 16.61 -7.66
N ARG A 40 7.16 16.49 -8.61
CA ARG A 40 5.78 16.08 -8.33
C ARG A 40 5.70 14.58 -8.04
N VAL A 41 6.52 13.78 -8.72
CA VAL A 41 6.64 12.34 -8.47
C VAL A 41 7.30 12.10 -7.12
N GLN A 42 8.39 12.81 -6.81
CA GLN A 42 9.07 12.70 -5.51
C GLN A 42 8.14 13.10 -4.35
N LYS A 43 7.38 14.18 -4.49
CA LYS A 43 6.36 14.57 -3.51
C LYS A 43 5.27 13.50 -3.28
N ALA A 44 4.93 12.74 -4.33
CA ALA A 44 4.02 11.61 -4.21
C ALA A 44 4.66 10.42 -3.49
N VAL A 45 5.94 10.15 -3.76
CA VAL A 45 6.74 9.13 -3.05
C VAL A 45 6.83 9.48 -1.57
N ASP A 46 7.19 10.72 -1.22
CA ASP A 46 7.27 11.20 0.16
C ASP A 46 5.94 11.05 0.92
N LEU A 47 4.82 11.38 0.26
CA LEU A 47 3.49 11.18 0.84
C LEU A 47 3.23 9.69 1.14
N MET A 48 3.60 8.80 0.23
CA MET A 48 3.43 7.36 0.42
C MET A 48 4.38 6.82 1.50
N LEU A 49 5.62 7.31 1.57
CA LEU A 49 6.61 6.89 2.57
C LEU A 49 6.25 7.35 3.99
N SER A 50 5.67 8.54 4.13
CA SER A 50 5.21 9.10 5.41
C SER A 50 3.88 8.54 5.89
N THR A 51 3.12 7.85 5.04
CA THR A 51 1.84 7.26 5.43
C THR A 51 2.03 5.90 6.08
N ALA A 52 1.93 5.85 7.40
CA ALA A 52 2.02 4.61 8.18
C ALA A 52 0.66 4.16 8.72
N ARG A 53 0.44 2.84 8.75
CA ARG A 53 -0.68 2.22 9.48
C ARG A 53 -0.17 1.12 10.41
N PRO A 54 -0.89 0.81 11.50
CA PRO A 54 -0.46 -0.19 12.49
C PRO A 54 -0.22 -1.59 11.91
N ASP A 55 -0.96 -1.98 10.87
CA ASP A 55 -0.81 -3.29 10.24
C ASP A 55 0.22 -3.32 9.11
N GLY A 56 0.84 -2.18 8.80
CA GLY A 56 1.84 -2.04 7.73
C GLY A 56 1.27 -1.92 6.32
N GLY A 57 -0.05 -1.81 6.15
CA GLY A 57 -0.66 -1.64 4.83
C GLY A 57 -1.02 -0.19 4.49
N TYR A 58 -1.75 -0.03 3.38
CA TYR A 58 -2.28 1.23 2.91
C TYR A 58 -3.81 1.19 2.79
N LEU A 59 -4.47 2.32 3.05
CA LEU A 59 -5.90 2.49 2.79
C LEU A 59 -6.11 3.96 2.37
N CYS A 60 -6.99 4.15 1.40
CA CYS A 60 -7.33 5.47 0.90
C CYS A 60 -8.16 6.25 1.94
N ASP A 61 -7.95 7.55 2.02
CA ASP A 61 -8.65 8.41 2.98
C ASP A 61 -10.18 8.40 2.76
N ILE A 62 -10.63 8.26 1.51
CA ILE A 62 -12.05 8.11 1.15
C ILE A 62 -12.72 6.85 1.73
N HIS A 63 -11.92 5.90 2.23
CA HIS A 63 -12.40 4.68 2.87
C HIS A 63 -12.20 4.71 4.39
N GLU A 64 -11.68 5.79 4.95
CA GLU A 64 -11.68 6.02 6.38
C GLU A 64 -13.09 6.37 6.83
N LYS A 65 -13.65 5.52 7.69
CA LYS A 65 -14.96 5.72 8.29
C LYS A 65 -14.80 5.82 9.80
N PRO A 66 -15.56 6.71 10.48
CA PRO A 66 -15.63 6.73 11.93
C PRO A 66 -16.03 5.36 12.45
N SER A 67 -15.19 4.74 13.26
CA SER A 67 -15.40 3.41 13.82
C SER A 67 -14.65 3.28 15.14
N ARG A 68 -15.19 2.49 16.07
CA ARG A 68 -14.52 2.16 17.34
C ARG A 68 -13.23 1.36 17.15
N ARG A 69 -13.03 0.78 15.97
CA ARG A 69 -11.82 0.03 15.60
C ARG A 69 -11.16 0.71 14.41
N PRO A 70 -9.82 0.85 14.40
CA PRO A 70 -9.12 1.41 13.25
C PRO A 70 -9.45 0.58 12.00
N PRO A 71 -9.75 1.23 10.85
CA PRO A 71 -10.07 0.52 9.63
C PRO A 71 -8.86 -0.31 9.17
N LYS A 72 -9.12 -1.51 8.66
CA LYS A 72 -8.07 -2.38 8.13
C LYS A 72 -7.49 -1.80 6.85
N SER A 73 -6.22 -2.09 6.59
CA SER A 73 -5.61 -1.74 5.31
C SER A 73 -6.25 -2.47 4.13
N CYS A 74 -6.20 -1.84 2.97
CA CYS A 74 -6.69 -2.36 1.70
C CYS A 74 -5.57 -3.11 0.99
N ILE A 75 -5.72 -4.43 0.79
CA ILE A 75 -4.71 -5.23 0.07
C ILE A 75 -4.40 -4.68 -1.33
N ARG A 76 -5.40 -4.12 -2.02
CA ARG A 76 -5.22 -3.56 -3.37
C ARG A 76 -4.32 -2.31 -3.35
N GLY A 77 -4.53 -1.43 -2.38
CA GLY A 77 -3.67 -0.25 -2.19
C GLY A 77 -2.25 -0.67 -1.81
N SER A 78 -2.13 -1.58 -0.84
CA SER A 78 -0.84 -2.12 -0.40
C SER A 78 -0.06 -2.79 -1.54
N ALA A 79 -0.72 -3.58 -2.39
CA ALA A 79 -0.04 -4.31 -3.46
C ALA A 79 0.52 -3.37 -4.54
N LYS A 80 -0.24 -2.32 -4.86
CA LYS A 80 0.21 -1.28 -5.79
C LYS A 80 1.37 -0.48 -5.20
N ALA A 81 1.32 -0.16 -3.92
CA ALA A 81 2.44 0.49 -3.23
C ALA A 81 3.69 -0.39 -3.26
N LEU A 82 3.54 -1.70 -3.07
CA LEU A 82 4.66 -2.66 -3.12
C LEU A 82 5.30 -2.66 -4.51
N LEU A 83 4.48 -2.71 -5.57
CA LEU A 83 4.93 -2.58 -6.96
C LEU A 83 5.61 -1.23 -7.27
N ALA A 84 5.20 -0.16 -6.61
CA ALA A 84 5.79 1.16 -6.83
C ALA A 84 7.17 1.29 -6.17
N PHE A 85 7.30 0.75 -4.96
CA PHE A 85 8.57 0.75 -4.23
C PHE A 85 9.58 -0.27 -4.79
N SER A 86 9.13 -1.38 -5.38
CA SER A 86 10.03 -2.35 -6.04
C SER A 86 10.76 -1.77 -7.26
N GLU A 87 10.29 -0.66 -7.83
CA GLU A 87 10.91 0.02 -8.97
C GLU A 87 11.93 1.10 -8.52
N GLN A 88 12.17 1.20 -7.20
CA GLN A 88 13.01 2.21 -6.56
C GLN A 88 13.93 1.54 -5.52
N PRO A 89 15.06 0.96 -5.96
CA PRO A 89 15.99 0.23 -5.09
C PRO A 89 16.56 1.08 -3.94
N GLU A 90 16.60 2.40 -4.09
CA GLU A 90 17.02 3.35 -3.05
C GLU A 90 16.17 3.28 -1.77
N TYR A 91 14.93 2.79 -1.85
CA TYR A 91 14.04 2.65 -0.69
C TYR A 91 14.00 1.22 -0.12
N ARG A 92 14.89 0.31 -0.55
CA ARG A 92 14.91 -1.08 -0.09
C ARG A 92 15.05 -1.21 1.43
N ASP A 93 15.84 -0.34 2.04
CA ASP A 93 16.08 -0.31 3.48
C ASP A 93 15.13 0.61 4.25
N HIS A 94 14.23 1.31 3.55
CA HIS A 94 13.31 2.23 4.19
C HIS A 94 12.30 1.46 5.06
N VAL A 95 12.11 1.92 6.30
CA VAL A 95 11.22 1.28 7.29
C VAL A 95 9.80 1.03 6.74
N ARG A 96 9.29 1.97 5.95
CA ARG A 96 7.97 1.87 5.32
C ARG A 96 7.87 0.72 4.30
N TYR A 97 8.95 0.46 3.55
CA TYR A 97 8.98 -0.64 2.60
C TYR A 97 9.04 -1.98 3.33
N ARG A 98 9.87 -2.09 4.36
CA ARG A 98 9.94 -3.30 5.23
C ARG A 98 8.59 -3.63 5.88
N GLN A 99 7.94 -2.64 6.49
CA GLN A 99 6.61 -2.83 7.06
C GLN A 99 5.55 -3.26 6.02
N LEU A 100 5.72 -2.87 4.75
CA LEU A 100 4.84 -3.30 3.67
C LEU A 100 5.15 -4.74 3.23
N ILE A 101 6.43 -5.12 3.19
CA ILE A 101 6.84 -6.52 3.00
C ILE A 101 6.23 -7.37 4.11
N ASP A 102 6.39 -6.99 5.38
CA ASP A 102 5.83 -7.68 6.54
C ASP A 102 4.30 -7.82 6.45
N TYR A 103 3.60 -6.77 5.96
CA TYR A 103 2.16 -6.83 5.72
C TYR A 103 1.77 -7.99 4.78
N PHE A 104 2.54 -8.23 3.72
CA PHE A 104 2.32 -9.33 2.78
C PHE A 104 2.83 -10.67 3.31
N MET A 105 3.99 -10.70 3.98
CA MET A 105 4.55 -11.91 4.62
C MET A 105 3.55 -12.50 5.62
N ASN A 106 3.01 -11.66 6.51
CA ASN A 106 2.01 -12.05 7.51
C ASN A 106 0.67 -12.50 6.94
N ARG A 107 0.50 -12.45 5.61
CA ARG A 107 -0.71 -12.88 4.89
C ARG A 107 -0.43 -13.99 3.89
N HIS A 108 0.80 -14.50 3.85
CA HIS A 108 1.28 -15.41 2.80
C HIS A 108 0.90 -14.87 1.40
N GLY A 109 1.08 -13.55 1.21
CA GLY A 109 0.66 -12.82 0.02
C GLY A 109 -0.82 -12.41 0.02
N ILE A 110 -1.74 -13.37 -0.12
CA ILE A 110 -3.15 -13.08 -0.52
C ILE A 110 -4.21 -13.50 0.51
N PHE A 111 -3.82 -14.04 1.66
CA PHE A 111 -4.73 -14.55 2.67
C PHE A 111 -5.04 -13.53 3.77
N LYS A 112 -5.95 -13.89 4.69
CA LYS A 112 -6.23 -13.09 5.89
C LYS A 112 -5.14 -13.32 6.92
N SER A 113 -4.68 -12.27 7.60
CA SER A 113 -3.58 -12.34 8.58
C SER A 113 -3.81 -13.19 9.84
N ARG A 114 -5.04 -13.65 10.08
CA ARG A 114 -5.38 -14.55 11.20
C ARG A 114 -5.87 -15.92 10.74
N ASP A 115 -6.03 -16.11 9.44
CA ASP A 115 -6.57 -17.31 8.83
C ASP A 115 -5.97 -17.46 7.43
N HIS A 116 -4.83 -18.14 7.36
CA HIS A 116 -4.07 -18.35 6.13
C HIS A 116 -4.70 -19.39 5.19
N THR A 117 -5.87 -19.93 5.53
CA THR A 117 -6.65 -20.80 4.63
C THR A 117 -7.69 -20.03 3.84
N ARG A 118 -7.99 -18.79 4.25
CA ARG A 118 -9.01 -17.94 3.63
C ARG A 118 -8.40 -16.74 2.95
N LEU A 119 -8.79 -16.53 1.69
CA LEU A 119 -8.43 -15.36 0.91
C LEU A 119 -8.91 -14.07 1.59
N VAL A 120 -8.14 -12.99 1.43
CA VAL A 120 -8.48 -11.69 2.02
C VAL A 120 -9.78 -11.11 1.46
N ASN A 121 -10.05 -11.36 0.18
CA ASN A 121 -11.27 -11.00 -0.53
C ASN A 121 -11.46 -11.90 -1.77
N ASP A 122 -12.63 -11.83 -2.39
CA ASP A 122 -12.94 -12.64 -3.58
C ASP A 122 -12.23 -12.17 -4.86
N ASP A 123 -11.65 -10.96 -4.87
CA ASP A 123 -10.83 -10.51 -6.01
C ASP A 123 -9.59 -11.38 -6.20
N MET A 124 -9.06 -11.98 -5.12
CA MET A 124 -7.90 -12.87 -5.20
C MET A 124 -8.17 -14.14 -6.03
N LYS A 125 -9.44 -14.55 -6.19
CA LYS A 125 -9.83 -15.73 -6.99
C LYS A 125 -9.85 -15.44 -8.49
N ARG A 126 -9.83 -14.17 -8.90
CA ARG A 126 -10.18 -13.76 -10.26
C ARG A 126 -8.93 -13.41 -11.08
N SER A 127 -8.79 -14.05 -12.24
CA SER A 127 -7.99 -13.52 -13.34
C SER A 127 -8.69 -12.28 -13.86
N SER A 128 -8.11 -11.10 -13.63
CA SER A 128 -8.76 -9.81 -13.89
C SER A 128 -7.89 -8.99 -14.83
N PHE A 129 -8.46 -8.59 -15.97
CA PHE A 129 -7.87 -7.62 -16.89
C PHE A 129 -8.92 -6.54 -17.23
N PRO A 130 -8.56 -5.24 -17.28
CA PRO A 130 -7.23 -4.68 -17.01
C PRO A 130 -6.90 -4.68 -15.51
N ILE A 131 -5.61 -4.86 -15.24
CA ILE A 131 -5.03 -5.07 -13.90
C ILE A 131 -5.19 -3.83 -12.99
N THR A 132 -5.58 -2.68 -13.54
CA THR A 132 -5.66 -1.39 -12.85
C THR A 132 -6.75 -1.32 -11.77
N TRP A 133 -7.88 -2.01 -11.97
CA TRP A 133 -9.04 -1.89 -11.08
C TRP A 133 -9.09 -2.93 -9.96
N ARG A 134 -8.35 -4.03 -10.08
CA ARG A 134 -8.33 -5.15 -9.12
C ARG A 134 -6.90 -5.56 -8.76
N THR A 135 -6.74 -6.24 -7.63
CA THR A 135 -5.50 -6.96 -7.31
C THR A 135 -5.83 -8.44 -7.28
N ASN A 136 -4.95 -9.25 -7.86
CA ASN A 136 -5.04 -10.70 -7.82
C ASN A 136 -3.69 -11.30 -7.41
N LEU A 137 -3.63 -12.64 -7.37
CA LEU A 137 -2.39 -13.37 -7.08
C LEU A 137 -1.24 -12.96 -8.02
N GLY A 138 -1.51 -12.83 -9.32
CA GLY A 138 -0.49 -12.46 -10.31
C GLY A 138 0.19 -11.12 -10.01
N ASN A 139 -0.57 -10.11 -9.58
CA ASN A 139 0.01 -8.81 -9.18
C ASN A 139 0.91 -8.91 -7.96
N THR A 140 0.47 -9.71 -6.99
CA THR A 140 1.21 -9.90 -5.74
C THR A 140 2.51 -10.65 -6.04
N LEU A 141 2.45 -11.73 -6.82
CA LEU A 141 3.63 -12.49 -7.25
C LEU A 141 4.60 -11.67 -8.08
N ARG A 142 4.12 -10.82 -9.00
CA ARG A 142 5.00 -9.92 -9.78
C ARG A 142 5.74 -8.94 -8.87
N ALA A 143 5.05 -8.33 -7.92
CA ALA A 143 5.66 -7.43 -6.95
C ALA A 143 6.76 -8.13 -6.13
N TRP A 144 6.52 -9.39 -5.79
CA TRP A 144 7.47 -10.25 -5.10
C TRP A 144 8.67 -10.63 -5.98
N GLN A 145 8.43 -11.02 -7.23
CA GLN A 145 9.50 -11.34 -8.18
C GLN A 145 10.40 -10.13 -8.40
N ASP A 146 9.82 -8.96 -8.66
CA ASP A 146 10.56 -7.73 -8.92
C ASP A 146 11.32 -7.23 -7.66
N GLY A 147 10.80 -7.49 -6.45
CA GLY A 147 11.44 -7.12 -5.19
C GLY A 147 12.53 -8.08 -4.68
N LEU A 148 12.50 -9.36 -5.07
CA LEU A 148 13.48 -10.38 -4.63
C LEU A 148 14.60 -10.64 -5.64
N TRP A 149 14.36 -10.49 -6.95
CA TRP A 149 15.35 -10.82 -8.00
C TRP A 149 16.38 -9.73 -8.32
N GLN A 150 16.38 -8.61 -7.59
CA GLN A 150 17.47 -7.62 -7.64
C GLN A 150 18.38 -7.72 -6.39
N GLY A 151 18.48 -8.92 -5.81
CA GLY A 151 19.44 -9.27 -4.77
C GLY A 151 20.59 -10.07 -5.36
#